data_AF-A0A6A0AFZ4-F1
#
_entry.id   AF-A0A6A0AFZ4-F1
#
_cell.length_a   1.000
_cell.length_b   1.000
_cell.length_c   1.000
_cell.angle_alpha   90.00
_cell.angle_beta   90.00
_cell.angle_gamma   90.00
#
_symmetry.space_group_name_H-M   'P 1'
#
loop_
_entity.id
_entity.type
_entity.pdbx_description
1 polymer ?
#
loop_
_entity_poly.entity_id
_entity_poly.type
_entity_poly.pdbx_seq_one_letter_code
_entity_poly.pdbx_strand_id
1 'polypeptide(L)'
;MSGLPNLSLQAWQQTLDTAVAAQPSHISVYDLQVEPGTPFARKYQPGAAPLPTDTEAAAMFAGATLTLRRAGYEHYEVSNYALPGHRCRHNQ
;
A
#
# COMPACT_ATOMS: atom_id res chain seq x y z
N MET A 1 4.02 0.00 0.49
CA MET A 1 3.41 1.03 1.35
C MET A 1 2.90 2.13 0.44
N SER A 2 1.61 2.47 0.52
CA SER A 2 1.01 3.62 -0.15
C SER A 2 1.23 4.89 0.68
N GLY A 3 0.86 6.06 0.14
CA GLY A 3 0.89 7.30 0.91
C GLY A 3 2.29 7.90 1.13
N LEU A 4 3.33 7.40 0.46
CA LEU A 4 4.69 7.90 0.64
C LEU A 4 4.88 9.30 0.02
N PRO A 5 5.76 10.15 0.57
CA PRO A 5 6.08 11.45 -0.03
C PRO A 5 6.52 11.31 -1.49
N ASN A 6 6.01 12.18 -2.36
CA ASN A 6 6.28 12.20 -3.81
C ASN A 6 5.86 10.93 -4.59
N LEU A 7 5.11 10.03 -3.97
CA LEU A 7 4.58 8.85 -4.66
C LEU A 7 3.39 9.26 -5.53
N SER A 8 3.54 9.17 -6.86
CA SER A 8 2.43 9.39 -7.79
C SER A 8 1.58 8.12 -7.94
N LEU A 9 0.32 8.27 -8.39
CA LEU A 9 -0.54 7.12 -8.72
C LEU A 9 0.08 6.22 -9.80
N GLN A 10 0.80 6.81 -10.76
CA GLN A 10 1.49 6.06 -11.81
C GLN A 10 2.64 5.22 -11.23
N ALA A 11 3.49 5.82 -10.40
CA ALA A 11 4.59 5.11 -9.75
C ALA A 11 4.06 4.02 -8.79
N TRP A 12 2.93 4.27 -8.13
CA TRP A 12 2.25 3.29 -7.31
C TRP A 12 1.76 2.09 -8.13
N GLN A 13 1.11 2.32 -9.27
CA GLN A 13 0.69 1.22 -10.15
C GLN A 13 1.89 0.39 -10.62
N GLN A 14 2.98 1.03 -11.05
CA GLN A 14 4.21 0.34 -11.45
C GLN A 14 4.79 -0.50 -10.31
N THR A 15 4.71 -0.01 -9.07
CA THR A 15 5.15 -0.75 -7.88
C THR A 15 4.32 -2.00 -7.67
N LEU A 16 2.99 -1.92 -7.80
CA LEU A 16 2.09 -3.06 -7.69
C LEU A 16 2.35 -4.09 -8.79
N ASP A 17 2.48 -3.64 -10.03
CA ASP A 17 2.76 -4.51 -11.18
C ASP A 17 4.09 -5.26 -10.99
N THR A 18 5.12 -4.57 -10.49
CA THR A 18 6.42 -5.16 -10.16
C THR A 18 6.31 -6.18 -9.03
N ALA A 19 5.56 -5.86 -7.97
CA ALA A 19 5.35 -6.78 -6.85
C ALA A 19 4.61 -8.06 -7.29
N VAL A 20 3.59 -7.94 -8.13
CA VAL A 20 2.87 -9.09 -8.70
C VAL A 20 3.78 -9.92 -9.61
N ALA A 21 4.61 -9.27 -10.44
CA ALA A 21 5.54 -9.95 -11.33
C ALA A 21 6.59 -10.79 -10.58
N ALA A 22 6.91 -10.44 -9.33
CA ALA A 22 7.77 -11.25 -8.46
C ALA A 22 7.09 -12.52 -7.92
N GLN A 23 5.80 -12.71 -8.18
CA GLN A 23 4.98 -13.87 -7.79
C GLN A 23 5.07 -14.27 -6.31
N PRO A 24 4.98 -13.33 -5.35
CA PRO A 24 4.92 -13.70 -3.93
C PRO A 24 3.62 -14.44 -3.62
N SER A 25 3.62 -15.31 -2.64
CA SER A 25 2.39 -15.97 -2.17
C SER A 25 1.51 -15.07 -1.29
N HIS A 26 2.08 -13.99 -0.75
CA HIS A 26 1.44 -13.05 0.17
C HIS A 26 2.00 -11.64 -0.02
N ILE A 27 1.13 -10.62 0.03
CA ILE A 27 1.46 -9.20 -0.10
C ILE A 27 0.72 -8.41 0.98
N SER A 28 1.44 -7.55 1.70
CA SER A 28 0.88 -6.57 2.64
C SER A 28 0.95 -5.16 2.06
N VAL A 29 -0.16 -4.44 2.07
CA VAL A 29 -0.27 -3.04 1.64
C VAL A 29 -0.68 -2.19 2.83
N TYR A 30 0.28 -1.42 3.35
CA TYR A 30 0.05 -0.44 4.40
C TYR A 30 -0.04 0.97 3.83
N ASP A 31 -0.88 1.79 4.42
CA ASP A 31 -0.93 3.23 4.17
C ASP A 31 -0.10 3.99 5.19
N LEU A 32 0.67 4.99 4.74
CA LEU A 32 1.51 5.79 5.63
C LEU A 32 0.65 6.77 6.42
N GLN A 33 0.54 6.57 7.72
CA GLN A 33 -0.05 7.52 8.66
C GLN A 33 1.06 8.24 9.45
N VAL A 34 0.99 9.58 9.50
CA VAL A 34 1.95 10.39 10.24
C VAL A 34 1.51 10.53 11.69
N GLU A 35 2.09 9.70 12.55
CA GLU A 35 1.81 9.74 13.98
C GLU A 35 2.61 10.84 14.71
N PRO A 36 1.96 11.62 15.60
CA PRO A 36 2.64 12.60 16.44
C PRO A 36 3.77 11.98 17.25
N GLY A 37 4.88 12.71 17.41
CA GLY A 37 6.03 12.28 18.20
C GLY A 37 7.02 11.35 17.47
N THR A 38 6.70 10.90 16.25
CA THR A 38 7.64 10.13 15.44
C THR A 38 8.78 11.00 14.91
N PRO A 39 9.98 10.43 14.66
CA PRO A 39 11.07 11.14 13.96
C PRO A 39 10.63 11.68 12.59
N PHE A 40 9.72 10.97 11.91
CA PHE A 40 9.16 11.41 10.65
C PHE A 40 8.30 12.66 10.83
N ALA A 41 7.36 12.67 11.78
CA ALA A 41 6.53 13.84 12.07
C ALA A 41 7.35 15.09 12.44
N ARG A 42 8.49 14.93 13.12
CA ARG A 42 9.39 16.05 13.45
C ARG A 42 10.13 16.64 12.24
N LYS A 43 10.37 15.83 11.21
CA LYS A 43 11.09 16.23 9.99
C LYS A 43 10.15 16.63 8.87
N TYR A 44 8.92 16.14 8.90
CA TYR A 44 7.91 16.42 7.89
C TYR A 44 7.50 17.89 7.96
N GLN A 45 7.63 18.57 6.82
CA GLN A 45 7.15 19.93 6.62
C GLN A 45 6.11 19.88 5.49
N PRO A 46 4.83 20.22 5.77
CA PRO A 46 3.81 20.29 4.73
C PRO A 46 4.30 21.15 3.54
N GLY A 47 4.24 20.58 2.33
CA GLY A 47 4.57 21.28 1.08
C GLY A 47 5.98 21.07 0.53
N ALA A 48 6.98 20.69 1.33
CA ALA A 48 8.35 20.46 0.83
C ALA A 48 8.54 19.09 0.12
N ALA A 49 7.86 18.07 0.65
CA ALA A 49 7.71 16.74 0.05
C ALA A 49 6.28 16.29 0.39
N PRO A 50 5.28 16.81 -0.33
CA PRO A 50 3.89 16.62 0.06
C PRO A 50 3.57 15.14 0.07
N LEU A 51 2.93 14.71 1.15
CA LEU A 51 2.23 13.44 1.16
C LEU A 51 1.09 13.50 0.13
N PRO A 52 0.67 12.35 -0.41
CA PRO A 52 -0.54 12.29 -1.21
C PRO A 52 -1.71 12.85 -0.42
N THR A 53 -2.62 13.53 -1.12
CA THR A 53 -3.89 13.94 -0.53
C THR A 53 -4.70 12.71 -0.09
N ASP A 54 -5.66 12.89 0.82
CA ASP A 54 -6.54 11.79 1.25
C ASP A 54 -7.23 11.11 0.07
N THR A 55 -7.58 11.87 -0.97
CA THR A 55 -8.16 11.34 -2.21
C THR A 55 -7.17 10.49 -3.00
N GLU A 56 -5.92 10.91 -3.11
CA GLU A 56 -4.87 10.13 -3.77
C GLU A 56 -4.52 8.87 -2.98
N ALA A 57 -4.40 8.96 -1.67
CA ALA A 57 -4.15 7.81 -0.79
C ALA A 57 -5.30 6.78 -0.90
N ALA A 58 -6.56 7.23 -0.87
CA ALA A 58 -7.71 6.36 -1.11
C ALA A 58 -7.68 5.70 -2.49
N ALA A 59 -7.31 6.46 -3.53
CA ALA A 59 -7.16 5.94 -4.89
C ALA A 59 -6.02 4.90 -5.00
N MET A 60 -4.90 5.12 -4.30
CA MET A 60 -3.80 4.14 -4.23
C MET A 60 -4.29 2.83 -3.61
N PHE A 61 -5.00 2.89 -2.49
CA PHE A 61 -5.47 1.70 -1.79
C PHE A 61 -6.53 0.92 -2.61
N ALA A 62 -7.46 1.65 -3.25
CA ALA A 62 -8.42 1.06 -4.17
C ALA A 62 -7.74 0.41 -5.38
N GLY A 63 -6.74 1.07 -5.95
CA GLY A 63 -5.93 0.55 -7.06
C GLY A 63 -5.15 -0.72 -6.69
N ALA A 64 -4.61 -0.78 -5.47
CA ALA A 64 -3.95 -1.96 -4.93
C ALA A 64 -4.92 -3.14 -4.84
N THR A 65 -6.10 -2.92 -4.27
CA THR A 65 -7.14 -3.95 -4.15
C THR A 65 -7.54 -4.49 -5.52
N LEU A 66 -7.77 -3.61 -6.50
CA LEU A 66 -8.14 -4.01 -7.86
C LEU A 66 -7.03 -4.83 -8.54
N THR A 67 -5.79 -4.34 -8.47
CA THR A 67 -4.64 -4.98 -9.14
C THR A 67 -4.36 -6.35 -8.54
N LEU A 68 -4.28 -6.45 -7.21
CA LEU A 68 -3.98 -7.70 -6.52
C LEU A 68 -5.09 -8.74 -6.70
N ARG A 69 -6.36 -8.34 -6.65
CA ARG A 69 -7.47 -9.27 -6.93
C ARG A 69 -7.46 -9.78 -8.37
N ARG A 70 -7.13 -8.92 -9.35
CA ARG A 70 -6.97 -9.35 -10.74
C ARG A 70 -5.82 -10.35 -10.93
N ALA A 71 -4.79 -10.24 -10.10
CA ALA A 71 -3.67 -11.18 -10.07
C ALA A 71 -3.95 -12.47 -9.26
N GLY A 72 -5.17 -12.65 -8.73
CA GLY A 72 -5.58 -13.86 -8.03
C GLY A 72 -5.38 -13.85 -6.52
N TYR A 73 -4.97 -12.73 -5.93
CA TYR A 73 -4.85 -12.59 -4.48
C TYR A 73 -6.21 -12.32 -3.84
N GLU A 74 -6.48 -12.97 -2.72
CA GLU A 74 -7.62 -12.73 -1.84
C GLU A 74 -7.27 -11.66 -0.82
N HIS A 75 -8.07 -10.59 -0.76
CA HIS A 75 -7.99 -9.61 0.31
C HIS A 75 -8.73 -10.17 1.54
N TYR A 76 -8.00 -10.61 2.55
CA TYR A 76 -8.55 -11.41 3.64
C TYR A 76 -8.58 -10.69 5.00
N GLU A 77 -7.85 -9.59 5.13
CA GLU A 77 -7.87 -8.68 6.29
C GLU A 77 -7.48 -7.27 5.82
N VAL A 78 -7.44 -6.29 6.72
CA VAL A 78 -7.33 -4.85 6.38
C VAL A 78 -6.22 -4.59 5.35
N SER A 79 -4.99 -5.04 5.60
CA SER A 79 -3.82 -4.71 4.78
C SER A 79 -3.26 -5.90 4.00
N ASN A 80 -3.73 -7.13 4.25
CA ASN A 80 -3.10 -8.33 3.68
C ASN A 80 -3.89 -9.00 2.56
N TYR A 81 -3.13 -9.42 1.56
CA TYR A 81 -3.57 -10.12 0.36
C TYR A 81 -2.77 -11.41 0.23
N ALA A 82 -3.42 -12.52 -0.08
CA ALA A 82 -2.73 -13.81 -0.24
C ALA A 82 -3.35 -14.64 -1.35
N LEU A 83 -2.54 -15.46 -2.01
CA LEU A 83 -3.09 -16.52 -2.86
C LEU A 83 -3.89 -17.51 -2.00
N PRO A 84 -4.89 -18.22 -2.57
CA PRO A 84 -5.64 -19.23 -1.85
C PRO A 84 -4.70 -20.23 -1.14
N GLY A 85 -4.97 -20.48 0.15
CA GLY A 85 -4.14 -21.36 0.98
C GLY A 85 -2.90 -20.72 1.62
N HIS A 86 -2.58 -19.46 1.29
CA HIS A 86 -1.40 -18.75 1.82
C HIS A 86 -1.73 -17.62 2.82
N ARG A 87 -2.95 -17.60 3.37
CA ARG A 87 -3.32 -16.65 4.41
C ARG A 87 -2.47 -16.86 5.66
N CYS A 88 -1.96 -15.77 6.26
CA CYS A 88 -1.16 -15.84 7.48
C CYS A 88 -2.06 -16.19 8.69
N ARG A 89 -1.78 -17.31 9.37
CA ARG A 89 -2.57 -17.80 10.53
C ARG A 89 -2.73 -16.82 11.68
N HIS A 90 -1.73 -15.95 11.91
CA HIS A 90 -1.79 -14.96 12.99
C HIS A 90 -2.73 -13.79 12.67
N ASN A 91 -2.93 -13.52 11.37
CA ASN A 91 -3.67 -12.38 10.86
C ASN A 91 -5.07 -12.79 10.35
N GLN A 92 -5.58 -13.94 10.79
CA GLN A 92 -6.91 -14.45 10.44
C GLN A 92 -7.93 -14.08 11.52
#